data_AF-A0A374JPQ0-F1
#
_entry.id   AF-A0A374JPQ0-F1
#
_cell.length_a   1.000
_cell.length_b   1.000
_cell.length_c   1.000
_cell.angle_alpha   90.00
_cell.angle_beta   90.00
_cell.angle_gamma   90.00
#
_symmetry.space_group_name_H-M   'P 1'
#
loop_
_entity.id
_entity.type
_entity.pdbx_description
1 polymer ?
#
loop_
_entity_poly.entity_id
_entity_poly.type
_entity_poly.pdbx_seq_one_letter_code
_entity_poly.pdbx_strand_id
1 'polypeptide(L)'
;MTLDEAIKLAENGNVDTMIALGDYYVGTGDTGDLRDALNWYKKACETAPDPIQYESHPRIAHAYAQSCSLMGMYLVAEKQVTGDLKACVDSIVEYYKYAAKLGYINKHRPELTAGMEERIYKSYVDASYWYAMYTFIIGDYVATKKLLIDTGSEDERIKLLFAQCIFGETDITVNLQGIFDFYNMVLPFASDEIYADKPKDRYEEGVYMANLQGLAEVVRLGVGYQGMIPSDERAYEILWFASTHMQLQSTKDIIDESLSHYKKGLFGSVKYKE
;
A
#
# COMPACT_ATOMS: atom_id res chain seq x y z
N MET A 1 -16.65 17.29 -34.77
CA MET A 1 -16.33 18.18 -33.65
C MET A 1 -14.83 18.37 -33.64
N THR A 2 -14.34 19.60 -33.68
CA THR A 2 -12.92 19.92 -33.51
C THR A 2 -12.52 19.85 -32.02
N LEU A 3 -11.22 19.84 -31.72
CA LEU A 3 -10.74 19.86 -30.33
C LEU A 3 -11.24 21.10 -29.58
N ASP A 4 -11.22 22.27 -30.21
CA ASP A 4 -11.71 23.52 -29.61
C ASP A 4 -13.22 23.49 -29.33
N GLU A 5 -14.01 22.89 -30.22
CA GLU A 5 -15.44 22.68 -30.00
C GLU A 5 -15.68 21.71 -28.84
N ALA A 6 -14.87 20.64 -28.75
CA ALA A 6 -14.94 19.67 -27.67
C ALA A 6 -14.62 20.33 -26.31
N ILE A 7 -13.54 21.12 -26.24
CA ILE A 7 -13.17 21.86 -25.02
C ILE A 7 -14.31 22.78 -24.58
N LYS A 8 -14.86 23.59 -25.50
CA LYS A 8 -16.00 24.48 -25.18
C LYS A 8 -17.22 23.72 -24.66
N LEU A 9 -17.55 22.57 -25.25
CA LEU A 9 -18.69 21.76 -24.80
C LEU A 9 -18.43 21.14 -23.43
N ALA A 10 -17.23 20.63 -23.20
CA ALA A 10 -16.82 20.11 -21.90
C ALA A 10 -16.86 21.20 -20.82
N GLU A 11 -16.35 22.40 -21.10
CA GLU A 11 -16.38 23.54 -20.17
C GLU A 11 -17.81 24.00 -19.84
N ASN A 12 -18.76 23.80 -20.75
CA ASN A 12 -20.18 24.04 -20.52
C ASN A 12 -20.89 22.91 -19.74
N GLY A 13 -20.15 21.94 -19.19
CA GLY A 13 -20.68 20.89 -18.31
C GLY A 13 -21.06 19.59 -19.03
N ASN A 14 -20.69 19.41 -20.30
CA ASN A 14 -20.97 18.16 -21.00
C ASN A 14 -20.02 17.04 -20.53
N VAL A 15 -20.54 16.15 -19.68
CA VAL A 15 -19.79 15.03 -19.09
C VAL A 15 -19.27 14.04 -20.14
N ASP A 16 -20.06 13.69 -21.15
CA ASP A 16 -19.62 12.79 -22.23
C ASP A 16 -18.41 13.37 -22.97
N THR A 17 -18.42 14.68 -23.24
CA THR A 17 -17.30 15.36 -23.89
C THR A 17 -16.08 15.43 -22.99
N MET A 18 -16.25 15.66 -21.68
CA MET A 18 -15.12 15.59 -20.74
C MET A 18 -14.48 14.20 -20.77
N ILE A 19 -15.27 13.12 -20.73
CA ILE A 19 -14.74 11.75 -20.80
C ILE A 19 -14.04 11.51 -22.14
N ALA A 20 -14.63 11.96 -23.25
CA ALA A 20 -14.03 11.83 -24.58
C ALA A 20 -12.71 12.60 -24.72
N LEU A 21 -12.59 13.77 -24.11
CA LEU A 21 -11.31 14.51 -24.04
C LEU A 21 -10.28 13.74 -23.22
N GLY A 22 -10.68 13.16 -22.08
CA GLY A 22 -9.81 12.27 -21.32
C GLY A 22 -9.27 11.13 -22.18
N ASP A 23 -10.15 10.43 -22.90
CA ASP A 23 -9.76 9.32 -23.78
C ASP A 23 -8.85 9.78 -24.92
N TYR A 24 -9.11 10.96 -25.48
CA TYR A 24 -8.27 11.56 -26.52
C TYR A 24 -6.85 11.78 -26.01
N TYR A 25 -6.67 12.42 -24.86
CA TYR A 25 -5.35 12.70 -24.29
C TYR A 25 -4.63 11.43 -23.79
N VAL A 26 -5.35 10.40 -23.35
CA VAL A 26 -4.73 9.08 -23.11
C VAL A 26 -4.20 8.49 -24.41
N GLY A 27 -4.95 8.64 -25.50
CA GLY A 27 -4.59 8.10 -26.82
C GLY A 27 -3.40 8.76 -27.49
N THR A 28 -3.04 10.00 -27.13
CA THR A 28 -1.86 10.69 -27.66
C THR A 28 -0.55 10.19 -27.03
N GLY A 29 -0.61 9.70 -25.79
CA GLY A 29 0.46 8.98 -25.12
C GLY A 29 1.61 9.83 -24.56
N ASP A 30 1.51 11.16 -24.55
CA ASP A 30 2.50 12.02 -23.87
C ASP A 30 2.15 12.23 -22.39
N THR A 31 3.17 12.28 -21.53
CA THR A 31 3.05 12.53 -20.09
C THR A 31 2.34 13.84 -19.74
N GLY A 32 2.53 14.89 -20.53
CA GLY A 32 1.79 16.15 -20.40
C GLY A 32 0.30 15.94 -20.63
N ASP A 33 -0.03 15.22 -21.70
CA ASP A 33 -1.40 14.89 -22.07
C ASP A 33 -2.07 14.00 -21.03
N LEU A 34 -1.37 13.05 -20.40
CA LEU A 34 -1.94 12.23 -19.32
C LEU A 34 -2.42 13.05 -18.13
N ARG A 35 -1.80 14.21 -17.87
CA ARG A 35 -2.23 15.10 -16.77
C ARG A 35 -3.50 15.82 -17.16
N ASP A 36 -3.60 16.24 -18.42
CA ASP A 36 -4.84 16.80 -18.97
C ASP A 36 -5.95 15.75 -19.02
N ALA A 37 -5.63 14.50 -19.35
CA ALA A 37 -6.58 13.39 -19.30
C ALA A 37 -7.15 13.21 -17.90
N LEU A 38 -6.29 13.13 -16.88
CA LEU A 38 -6.71 13.03 -15.49
C LEU A 38 -7.60 14.21 -15.08
N ASN A 39 -7.22 15.43 -15.46
CA ASN A 39 -8.03 16.62 -15.17
C ASN A 39 -9.44 16.53 -15.78
N TRP A 40 -9.57 16.05 -17.01
CA TRP A 40 -10.87 15.87 -17.65
C TRP A 40 -11.70 14.76 -17.02
N TYR A 41 -11.10 13.63 -16.67
CA TYR A 41 -11.82 12.56 -15.96
C TYR A 41 -12.27 13.00 -14.56
N LYS A 42 -11.44 13.75 -13.82
CA LYS A 42 -11.82 14.34 -12.53
C LYS A 42 -13.01 15.28 -12.66
N LYS A 43 -12.95 16.22 -13.62
CA LYS A 43 -14.07 17.13 -13.92
C LYS A 43 -15.35 16.36 -14.26
N ALA A 44 -15.26 15.28 -15.05
CA ALA A 44 -16.42 14.44 -15.37
C ALA A 44 -17.02 13.81 -14.11
N CYS A 45 -16.19 13.25 -13.23
CA CYS A 45 -16.62 12.65 -11.97
C CYS A 45 -17.25 13.66 -10.99
N GLU A 46 -16.77 14.90 -10.98
CA GLU A 46 -17.27 15.95 -10.10
C GLU A 46 -18.53 16.65 -10.65
N THR A 47 -18.67 16.70 -11.97
CA THR A 47 -19.82 17.33 -12.66
C THR A 47 -21.02 16.39 -12.76
N ALA A 48 -20.78 15.09 -12.93
CA ALA A 48 -21.86 14.13 -13.07
C ALA A 48 -22.71 14.05 -11.78
N PRO A 49 -24.04 13.97 -11.90
CA PRO A 49 -24.91 13.63 -10.78
C PRO A 49 -24.48 12.32 -10.11
N ASP A 50 -24.79 12.15 -8.83
CA ASP A 50 -24.41 10.93 -8.11
C ASP A 50 -24.91 9.69 -8.90
N PRO A 51 -23.98 8.83 -9.36
CA PRO A 51 -24.32 7.68 -10.20
C PRO A 51 -25.23 6.65 -9.52
N ILE A 52 -25.52 6.80 -8.23
CA ILE A 52 -26.42 5.89 -7.52
C ILE A 52 -27.82 6.48 -7.31
N GLN A 53 -27.95 7.80 -7.28
CA GLN A 53 -29.23 8.45 -6.96
C GLN A 53 -30.06 8.85 -8.20
N TYR A 54 -29.42 9.04 -9.35
CA TYR A 54 -30.08 9.47 -10.60
C TYR A 54 -29.85 8.46 -11.74
N GLU A 55 -30.45 8.68 -12.92
CA GLU A 55 -29.99 8.04 -14.16
C GLU A 55 -28.53 8.43 -14.36
N SER A 56 -27.65 7.57 -13.85
CA SER A 56 -26.21 7.72 -13.89
C SER A 56 -25.75 7.87 -15.32
N HIS A 57 -24.86 8.81 -15.54
CA HIS A 57 -24.20 8.92 -16.83
C HIS A 57 -23.49 7.58 -17.16
N PRO A 58 -23.80 6.91 -18.29
CA PRO A 58 -23.46 5.51 -18.50
C PRO A 58 -21.94 5.24 -18.52
N ARG A 59 -21.15 6.26 -18.88
CA ARG A 59 -19.69 6.19 -18.95
C ARG A 59 -18.97 6.67 -17.68
N ILE A 60 -19.69 7.02 -16.62
CA ILE A 60 -19.08 7.63 -15.44
C ILE A 60 -18.13 6.68 -14.70
N ALA A 61 -18.48 5.39 -14.63
CA ALA A 61 -17.63 4.37 -14.03
C ALA A 61 -16.27 4.25 -14.75
N HIS A 62 -16.25 4.43 -16.08
CA HIS A 62 -15.01 4.50 -16.86
C HIS A 62 -14.15 5.69 -16.44
N ALA A 63 -14.74 6.89 -16.26
CA ALA A 63 -14.02 8.05 -15.79
C ALA A 63 -13.38 7.83 -14.40
N TYR A 64 -14.14 7.26 -13.46
CA TYR A 64 -13.62 6.88 -12.14
C TYR A 64 -12.45 5.89 -12.24
N ALA A 65 -12.55 4.89 -13.11
CA ALA A 65 -11.50 3.88 -13.28
C ALA A 65 -10.23 4.44 -13.92
N GLN A 66 -10.37 5.34 -14.89
CA GLN A 66 -9.22 6.01 -15.50
C GLN A 66 -8.54 6.96 -14.51
N SER A 67 -9.33 7.71 -13.72
CA SER A 67 -8.80 8.51 -12.62
C SER A 67 -8.02 7.65 -11.64
N CYS A 68 -8.53 6.48 -11.22
CA CYS A 68 -7.80 5.56 -10.34
C CYS A 68 -6.47 5.11 -10.95
N SER A 69 -6.48 4.74 -12.23
CA SER A 69 -5.29 4.22 -12.92
C SER A 69 -4.20 5.28 -13.02
N LEU A 70 -4.55 6.50 -13.47
CA LEU A 70 -3.61 7.62 -13.60
C LEU A 70 -3.11 8.11 -12.24
N MET A 71 -3.98 8.19 -11.23
CA MET A 71 -3.59 8.62 -9.88
C MET A 71 -2.58 7.65 -9.25
N GLY A 72 -2.78 6.33 -9.41
CA GLY A 72 -1.79 5.34 -8.95
C GLY A 72 -0.42 5.56 -9.60
N MET A 73 -0.38 5.83 -10.91
CA MET A 73 0.86 6.14 -11.63
C MET A 73 1.52 7.43 -11.11
N TYR A 74 0.74 8.50 -10.94
CA TYR A 74 1.26 9.78 -10.45
C TYR A 74 1.75 9.69 -9.01
N LEU A 75 1.04 8.96 -8.14
CA LEU A 75 1.51 8.74 -6.77
C LEU A 75 2.87 8.04 -6.75
N VAL A 76 3.08 7.01 -7.58
CA VAL A 76 4.38 6.34 -7.69
C VAL A 76 5.46 7.31 -8.15
N ALA A 77 5.21 8.09 -9.20
CA ALA A 77 6.17 9.07 -9.70
C ALA A 77 6.48 10.17 -8.67
N GLU A 78 5.47 10.66 -7.97
CA GLU A 78 5.61 11.69 -6.95
C GLU A 78 6.44 11.19 -5.77
N LYS A 79 6.16 9.99 -5.26
CA LYS A 79 6.97 9.35 -4.20
C LYS A 79 8.45 9.24 -4.58
N GLN A 80 8.75 8.93 -5.84
CA GLN A 80 10.13 8.86 -6.33
C GLN A 80 10.81 10.23 -6.34
N VAL A 81 10.08 11.29 -6.67
CA VAL A 81 10.61 12.67 -6.73
C VAL A 81 10.77 13.26 -5.34
N THR A 82 9.75 13.15 -4.48
CA THR A 82 9.76 13.76 -3.15
C THR A 82 10.61 12.98 -2.16
N GLY A 83 10.65 11.65 -2.31
CA GLY A 83 11.21 10.75 -1.30
C GLY A 83 10.45 10.76 0.03
N ASP A 84 9.25 11.36 0.08
CA ASP A 84 8.43 11.45 1.29
C ASP A 84 6.94 11.28 0.95
N LEU A 85 6.31 10.26 1.54
CA LEU A 85 4.90 9.96 1.38
C LEU A 85 4.00 11.06 1.97
N LYS A 86 4.47 11.78 3.00
CA LYS A 86 3.71 12.91 3.59
C LYS A 86 3.54 14.04 2.58
N ALA A 87 4.51 14.26 1.72
CA ALA A 87 4.42 15.27 0.66
C ALA A 87 3.35 14.91 -0.39
N CYS A 88 2.98 13.64 -0.50
CA CYS A 88 2.02 13.12 -1.48
C CYS A 88 0.59 12.97 -0.91
N VAL A 89 0.29 13.53 0.27
CA VAL A 89 -0.98 13.27 0.99
C VAL A 89 -2.23 13.58 0.15
N ASP A 90 -2.21 14.68 -0.61
CA ASP A 90 -3.35 15.07 -1.43
C ASP A 90 -3.61 14.04 -2.54
N SER A 91 -2.56 13.56 -3.20
CA SER A 91 -2.64 12.50 -4.21
C SER A 91 -3.15 11.19 -3.63
N ILE A 92 -2.73 10.83 -2.42
CA ILE A 92 -3.15 9.60 -1.73
C ILE A 92 -4.64 9.66 -1.38
N VAL A 93 -5.07 10.74 -0.72
CA VAL A 93 -6.46 10.92 -0.29
C VAL A 93 -7.38 10.96 -1.51
N GLU A 94 -6.96 11.63 -2.57
CA GLU A 94 -7.74 11.71 -3.78
C GLU A 94 -7.80 10.36 -4.51
N TYR A 95 -6.70 9.60 -4.59
CA TYR A 95 -6.72 8.24 -5.14
C TYR A 95 -7.73 7.35 -4.40
N TYR A 96 -7.70 7.34 -3.08
CA TYR A 96 -8.64 6.58 -2.25
C TYR A 96 -10.09 7.02 -2.47
N LYS A 97 -10.36 8.34 -2.54
CA LYS A 97 -11.70 8.89 -2.81
C LYS A 97 -12.29 8.31 -4.09
N TYR A 98 -11.54 8.31 -5.20
CA TYR A 98 -12.02 7.79 -6.48
C TYR A 98 -12.20 6.27 -6.45
N ALA A 99 -11.25 5.53 -5.87
CA ALA A 99 -11.31 4.07 -5.79
C ALA A 99 -12.48 3.58 -4.94
N ALA A 100 -12.71 4.21 -3.77
CA ALA A 100 -13.84 3.88 -2.89
C ALA A 100 -15.18 4.18 -3.57
N LYS A 101 -15.32 5.33 -4.25
CA LYS A 101 -16.55 5.66 -4.98
C LYS A 101 -16.80 4.69 -6.13
N LEU A 102 -15.76 4.27 -6.85
CA LEU A 102 -15.88 3.27 -7.91
C LEU A 102 -16.30 1.89 -7.37
N GLY A 103 -15.74 1.47 -6.24
CA GLY A 103 -16.20 0.26 -5.53
C GLY A 103 -17.67 0.35 -5.11
N TYR A 104 -18.10 1.52 -4.63
CA TYR A 104 -19.50 1.78 -4.29
C TYR A 104 -20.41 1.71 -5.52
N ILE A 105 -20.01 2.28 -6.67
CA ILE A 105 -20.72 2.13 -7.94
C ILE A 105 -20.82 0.66 -8.33
N ASN A 106 -19.71 -0.09 -8.30
CA ASN A 106 -19.70 -1.51 -8.66
C ASN A 106 -20.66 -2.35 -7.81
N LYS A 107 -20.76 -2.04 -6.52
CA LYS A 107 -21.66 -2.75 -5.59
C LYS A 107 -23.15 -2.49 -5.88
N HIS A 108 -23.51 -1.25 -6.24
CA HIS A 108 -24.90 -0.81 -6.32
C HIS A 108 -25.45 -0.69 -7.75
N ARG A 109 -24.57 -0.56 -8.75
CA ARG A 109 -24.85 -0.39 -10.18
C ARG A 109 -23.84 -1.20 -11.02
N PRO A 110 -23.74 -2.52 -10.81
CA PRO A 110 -22.71 -3.38 -11.43
C PRO A 110 -22.75 -3.37 -12.97
N GLU A 111 -23.88 -3.02 -13.57
CA GLU A 111 -24.01 -2.89 -15.03
C GLU A 111 -23.13 -1.79 -15.63
N LEU A 112 -22.75 -0.78 -14.84
CA LEU A 112 -21.86 0.31 -15.26
C LEU A 112 -20.37 -0.09 -15.21
N THR A 113 -20.05 -1.15 -14.47
CA THR A 113 -18.69 -1.61 -14.19
C THR A 113 -18.43 -3.02 -14.71
N ALA A 114 -19.31 -3.54 -15.56
CA ALA A 114 -19.23 -4.89 -16.08
C ALA A 114 -17.88 -5.14 -16.76
N GLY A 115 -17.17 -6.18 -16.31
CA GLY A 115 -15.84 -6.54 -16.81
C GLY A 115 -14.68 -5.76 -16.19
N MET A 116 -14.93 -4.90 -15.20
CA MET A 116 -13.91 -4.12 -14.50
C MET A 116 -13.72 -4.58 -13.04
N GLU A 117 -14.45 -5.59 -12.58
CA GLU A 117 -14.59 -5.97 -11.17
C GLU A 117 -13.24 -6.22 -10.50
N GLU A 118 -12.37 -6.99 -11.15
CA GLU A 118 -11.03 -7.29 -10.64
C GLU A 118 -10.16 -6.03 -10.56
N ARG A 119 -10.23 -5.16 -11.57
CA ARG A 119 -9.46 -3.90 -11.60
C ARG A 119 -9.92 -2.95 -10.49
N ILE A 120 -11.23 -2.86 -10.28
CA ILE A 120 -11.82 -2.04 -9.22
C ILE A 120 -11.36 -2.53 -7.86
N TYR A 121 -11.44 -3.84 -7.62
CA TYR A 121 -10.96 -4.45 -6.38
C TYR A 121 -9.48 -4.14 -6.15
N LYS A 122 -8.62 -4.36 -7.15
CA LYS A 122 -7.18 -4.06 -7.06
C LYS A 122 -6.89 -2.60 -6.76
N SER A 123 -7.57 -1.67 -7.45
CA SER A 123 -7.39 -0.23 -7.20
C SER A 123 -7.87 0.19 -5.82
N TYR A 124 -8.96 -0.39 -5.32
CA TYR A 124 -9.44 -0.09 -3.98
C TYR A 124 -8.47 -0.60 -2.91
N VAL A 125 -7.96 -1.83 -3.05
CA VAL A 125 -6.97 -2.41 -2.14
C VAL A 125 -5.69 -1.57 -2.13
N ASP A 126 -5.15 -1.21 -3.30
CA ASP A 126 -3.91 -0.44 -3.40
C ASP A 126 -4.07 0.99 -2.84
N ALA A 127 -5.16 1.69 -3.20
CA ALA A 127 -5.41 3.03 -2.67
C ALA A 127 -5.61 3.04 -1.15
N SER A 128 -6.31 2.03 -0.61
CA SER A 128 -6.50 1.85 0.83
C SER A 128 -5.18 1.59 1.53
N TYR A 129 -4.30 0.78 0.94
CA TYR A 129 -2.97 0.50 1.48
C TYR A 129 -2.11 1.77 1.57
N TRP A 130 -2.04 2.58 0.51
CA TRP A 130 -1.25 3.82 0.55
C TRP A 130 -1.81 4.85 1.53
N TYR A 131 -3.14 4.93 1.66
CA TYR A 131 -3.74 5.79 2.67
C TYR A 131 -3.46 5.30 4.09
N ALA A 132 -3.55 3.98 4.31
CA ALA A 132 -3.19 3.36 5.58
C ALA A 132 -1.71 3.57 5.93
N MET A 133 -0.81 3.47 4.95
CA MET A 133 0.62 3.73 5.16
C MET A 133 0.87 5.19 5.58
N TYR A 134 0.18 6.15 4.95
CA TYR A 134 0.25 7.54 5.38
C TYR A 134 -0.23 7.72 6.82
N THR A 135 -1.40 7.17 7.18
CA THR A 135 -1.93 7.28 8.55
C THR A 135 -1.01 6.61 9.56
N PHE A 136 -0.38 5.49 9.20
CA PHE A 136 0.61 4.80 10.01
C PHE A 136 1.82 5.69 10.30
N ILE A 137 2.38 6.32 9.26
CA ILE A 137 3.56 7.18 9.36
C ILE A 137 3.31 8.42 10.23
N ILE A 138 2.07 8.92 10.31
CA ILE A 138 1.71 10.04 11.21
C ILE A 138 1.24 9.58 12.60
N GLY A 139 1.22 8.27 12.85
CA GLY A 139 0.86 7.68 14.15
C GLY A 139 -0.65 7.49 14.39
N ASP A 140 -1.49 7.60 13.37
CA ASP A 140 -2.94 7.32 13.47
C ASP A 140 -3.22 5.83 13.20
N TYR A 141 -2.91 4.99 14.19
CA TYR A 141 -3.10 3.54 14.09
C TYR A 141 -4.58 3.12 14.07
N VAL A 142 -5.48 3.94 14.60
CA VAL A 142 -6.93 3.68 14.56
C VAL A 142 -7.43 3.79 13.13
N ALA A 143 -7.11 4.89 12.43
CA ALA A 143 -7.46 5.05 11.01
C ALA A 143 -6.76 3.99 10.15
N THR A 144 -5.49 3.71 10.43
CA THR A 144 -4.70 2.69 9.71
C THR A 144 -5.39 1.33 9.76
N LYS A 145 -5.68 0.81 10.95
CA LYS A 145 -6.34 -0.50 11.10
C LYS A 145 -7.71 -0.53 10.43
N LYS A 146 -8.49 0.55 10.55
CA LYS A 146 -9.80 0.64 9.90
C LYS A 146 -9.69 0.53 8.39
N LEU A 147 -8.79 1.30 7.77
CA LEU A 147 -8.57 1.27 6.32
C LEU A 147 -8.16 -0.13 5.84
N LEU A 148 -7.26 -0.79 6.58
CA LEU A 148 -6.80 -2.14 6.25
C LEU A 148 -7.91 -3.19 6.37
N ILE A 149 -8.68 -3.17 7.45
CA ILE A 149 -9.80 -4.11 7.69
C ILE A 149 -10.91 -3.92 6.64
N ASP A 150 -11.28 -2.68 6.33
CA ASP A 150 -12.38 -2.36 5.42
C ASP A 150 -12.13 -2.91 3.99
N THR A 151 -10.87 -3.20 3.62
CA THR A 151 -10.55 -3.85 2.33
C THR A 151 -11.04 -5.29 2.22
N GLY A 152 -11.13 -6.02 3.35
CA GLY A 152 -11.36 -7.47 3.36
C GLY A 152 -10.34 -8.27 2.51
N SER A 153 -9.13 -7.72 2.30
CA SER A 153 -8.14 -8.29 1.40
C SER A 153 -7.11 -9.16 2.11
N GLU A 154 -6.66 -10.20 1.42
CA GLU A 154 -5.58 -11.08 1.85
C GLU A 154 -4.20 -10.62 1.37
N ASP A 155 -4.10 -9.41 0.79
CA ASP A 155 -2.84 -8.80 0.32
C ASP A 155 -1.79 -8.80 1.45
N GLU A 156 -0.62 -9.35 1.15
CA GLU A 156 0.48 -9.52 2.10
C GLU A 156 0.95 -8.19 2.69
N ARG A 157 0.89 -7.10 1.89
CA ARG A 157 1.26 -5.75 2.33
C ARG A 157 0.32 -5.26 3.43
N ILE A 158 -0.98 -5.56 3.30
CA ILE A 158 -2.00 -5.24 4.29
C ILE A 158 -1.74 -6.01 5.58
N LYS A 159 -1.45 -7.31 5.48
CA LYS A 159 -1.12 -8.16 6.64
C LYS A 159 0.09 -7.62 7.42
N LEU A 160 1.18 -7.30 6.72
CA LEU A 160 2.41 -6.82 7.35
C LEU A 160 2.27 -5.43 7.97
N LEU A 161 1.53 -4.50 7.32
CA LEU A 161 1.27 -3.20 7.90
C LEU A 161 0.34 -3.30 9.13
N PHE A 162 -0.67 -4.18 9.07
CA PHE A 162 -1.55 -4.45 10.20
C PHE A 162 -0.80 -5.07 11.38
N ALA A 163 0.09 -6.03 11.12
CA ALA A 163 0.97 -6.62 12.13
C ALA A 163 1.84 -5.57 12.81
N GLN A 164 2.38 -4.59 12.07
CA GLN A 164 3.13 -3.48 12.68
C GLN A 164 2.28 -2.57 13.56
N CYS A 165 1.02 -2.32 13.20
CA CYS A 165 0.12 -1.59 14.10
C CYS A 165 -0.08 -2.35 15.42
N ILE A 166 -0.27 -3.67 15.37
CA ILE A 166 -0.41 -4.49 16.58
C ILE A 166 0.87 -4.41 17.40
N PHE A 167 2.03 -4.58 16.78
CA PHE A 167 3.32 -4.60 17.47
C PHE A 167 3.65 -3.23 18.11
N GLY A 168 3.44 -2.13 17.38
CA GLY A 168 3.71 -0.77 17.87
C GLY A 168 2.80 -0.30 19.00
N GLU A 169 1.58 -0.83 19.10
CA GLU A 169 0.66 -0.57 20.22
C GLU A 169 0.87 -1.51 21.41
N THR A 170 1.67 -2.56 21.25
CA THR A 170 1.82 -3.61 22.27
C THR A 170 3.02 -3.32 23.17
N ASP A 171 2.75 -3.07 24.45
CA ASP A 171 3.74 -3.34 25.48
C ASP A 171 3.93 -4.86 25.58
N ILE A 172 5.11 -5.34 25.18
CA ILE A 172 5.48 -6.76 25.14
C ILE A 172 5.31 -7.45 26.51
N THR A 173 5.19 -6.68 27.59
CA THR A 173 4.98 -7.16 28.95
C THR A 173 3.51 -7.25 29.40
N VAL A 174 2.58 -6.67 28.63
CA VAL A 174 1.17 -6.50 29.05
C VAL A 174 0.16 -7.17 28.11
N ASN A 175 0.39 -7.19 26.80
CA ASN A 175 -0.57 -7.74 25.82
C ASN A 175 -0.05 -8.98 25.09
N LEU A 176 -0.15 -10.14 25.76
CA LEU A 176 0.28 -11.44 25.23
C LEU A 176 -0.51 -11.86 23.98
N GLN A 177 -1.78 -11.48 23.83
CA GLN A 177 -2.59 -11.82 22.66
C GLN A 177 -2.10 -11.06 21.42
N GLY A 178 -1.81 -9.76 21.56
CA GLY A 178 -1.28 -8.95 20.46
C GLY A 178 0.06 -9.49 19.95
N ILE A 179 0.96 -9.89 20.86
CA ILE A 179 2.23 -10.53 20.47
C ILE A 179 2.02 -11.86 19.76
N PHE A 180 1.07 -12.68 20.22
CA PHE A 180 0.73 -13.93 19.55
C PHE A 180 0.17 -13.70 18.14
N ASP A 181 -0.74 -12.73 17.98
CA ASP A 181 -1.33 -12.39 16.69
C ASP A 181 -0.25 -11.87 15.73
N PHE A 182 0.60 -10.96 16.19
CA PHE A 182 1.78 -10.48 15.45
C PHE A 182 2.68 -11.64 15.01
N TYR A 183 3.07 -12.51 15.96
CA TYR A 183 3.95 -13.65 15.68
C TYR A 183 3.39 -14.53 14.56
N ASN A 184 2.10 -14.91 14.64
CA ASN A 184 1.50 -15.78 13.64
C ASN A 184 1.32 -15.10 12.27
N MET A 185 1.05 -13.78 12.24
CA MET A 185 0.95 -13.03 10.99
C MET A 185 2.29 -12.91 10.28
N VAL A 186 3.38 -12.72 11.02
CA VAL A 186 4.71 -12.43 10.45
C VAL A 186 5.53 -13.69 10.17
N LEU A 187 5.39 -14.73 11.00
CA LEU A 187 6.21 -15.96 10.89
C LEU A 187 6.30 -16.55 9.47
N PRO A 188 5.21 -16.63 8.67
CA PRO A 188 5.30 -17.15 7.30
C PRO A 188 6.29 -16.38 6.42
N PHE A 189 6.44 -15.07 6.63
CA PHE A 189 7.28 -14.19 5.82
C PHE A 189 8.77 -14.24 6.20
N ALA A 190 9.13 -14.94 7.28
CA ALA A 190 10.51 -15.07 7.75
C ALA A 190 11.31 -16.18 7.03
N SER A 191 10.68 -16.87 6.08
CA SER A 191 11.31 -17.90 5.25
C SER A 191 10.72 -17.98 3.83
N ASP A 192 9.84 -17.05 3.48
CA ASP A 192 9.21 -17.00 2.16
C ASP A 192 10.08 -16.20 1.19
N GLU A 193 10.94 -16.91 0.45
CA GLU A 193 11.81 -16.32 -0.57
C GLU A 193 11.03 -15.64 -1.70
N ILE A 194 9.85 -16.17 -2.07
CA ILE A 194 9.03 -15.63 -3.16
C ILE A 194 8.54 -14.23 -2.77
N TYR A 195 8.03 -14.08 -1.55
CA TYR A 195 7.65 -12.78 -1.04
C TYR A 195 8.87 -11.88 -0.84
N ALA A 196 9.94 -12.40 -0.24
CA ALA A 196 11.12 -11.63 0.12
C ALA A 196 11.78 -10.98 -1.11
N ASP A 197 11.88 -11.70 -2.23
CA ASP A 197 12.50 -11.23 -3.48
C ASP A 197 11.56 -10.40 -4.38
N LYS A 198 10.26 -10.35 -4.08
CA LYS A 198 9.32 -9.48 -4.81
C LYS A 198 9.77 -8.02 -4.69
N PRO A 199 9.78 -7.22 -5.78
CA PRO A 199 10.12 -5.81 -5.72
C PRO A 199 9.27 -5.05 -4.70
N LYS A 200 9.91 -4.27 -3.85
CA LYS A 200 9.26 -3.43 -2.83
C LYS A 200 9.75 -2.00 -2.99
N ASP A 201 8.85 -1.05 -2.79
CA ASP A 201 9.31 0.31 -2.55
C ASP A 201 9.86 0.47 -1.12
N ARG A 202 10.46 1.63 -0.83
CA ARG A 202 11.09 1.89 0.47
C ARG A 202 10.16 1.83 1.67
N TYR A 203 8.87 2.10 1.49
CA TYR A 203 7.89 2.05 2.59
C TYR A 203 7.47 0.61 2.84
N GLU A 204 7.19 -0.13 1.76
CA GLU A 204 6.91 -1.58 1.82
C GLU A 204 8.07 -2.34 2.44
N GLU A 205 9.31 -2.09 2.01
CA GLU A 205 10.48 -2.76 2.55
C GLU A 205 10.79 -2.34 3.99
N GLY A 206 10.57 -1.06 4.33
CA GLY A 206 10.70 -0.59 5.71
C GLY A 206 9.76 -1.33 6.68
N VAL A 207 8.50 -1.53 6.28
CA VAL A 207 7.53 -2.30 7.07
C VAL A 207 7.92 -3.78 7.13
N TYR A 208 8.38 -4.37 6.02
CA TYR A 208 8.82 -5.75 6.01
C TYR A 208 10.02 -5.98 6.95
N MET A 209 11.03 -5.12 6.86
CA MET A 209 12.21 -5.13 7.72
C MET A 209 11.85 -4.99 9.21
N ALA A 210 10.99 -4.04 9.57
CA ALA A 210 10.52 -3.85 10.95
C ALA A 210 9.78 -5.07 11.49
N ASN A 211 8.96 -5.74 10.66
CA ASN A 211 8.29 -6.99 11.02
C ASN A 211 9.28 -8.11 11.34
N LEU A 212 10.31 -8.30 10.50
CA LEU A 212 11.31 -9.34 10.73
C LEU A 212 12.16 -9.06 11.97
N GLN A 213 12.50 -7.79 12.24
CA GLN A 213 13.17 -7.40 13.49
C GLN A 213 12.30 -7.68 14.71
N GLY A 214 11.02 -7.28 14.68
CA GLY A 214 10.08 -7.55 15.76
C GLY A 214 9.88 -9.04 15.99
N LEU A 215 9.78 -9.85 14.92
CA LEU A 215 9.68 -11.30 15.02
C LEU A 215 10.94 -11.91 15.66
N ALA A 216 12.13 -11.47 15.24
CA ALA A 216 13.38 -11.91 15.84
C ALA A 216 13.44 -11.57 17.34
N GLU A 217 12.97 -10.40 17.75
CA GLU A 217 12.89 -10.02 19.16
C GLU A 217 11.90 -10.89 19.95
N VAL A 218 10.70 -11.13 19.41
CA VAL A 218 9.68 -12.00 20.01
C VAL A 218 10.22 -13.41 20.22
N VAL A 219 10.96 -13.93 19.23
CA VAL A 219 11.59 -15.26 19.29
C VAL A 219 12.74 -15.29 20.29
N ARG A 220 13.59 -14.26 20.29
CA ARG A 220 14.70 -14.11 21.25
C ARG A 220 14.20 -14.13 22.68
N LEU A 221 13.08 -13.46 22.96
CA LEU A 221 12.50 -13.36 24.30
C LEU A 221 11.60 -14.56 24.67
N GLY A 222 11.22 -15.40 23.70
CA GLY A 222 10.32 -16.53 23.93
C GLY A 222 8.90 -16.11 24.31
N VAL A 223 8.43 -14.99 23.75
CA VAL A 223 7.13 -14.39 24.12
C VAL A 223 6.05 -14.53 23.05
N GLY A 224 6.36 -15.20 21.93
CA GLY A 224 5.43 -15.37 20.81
C GLY A 224 4.18 -16.17 21.16
N TYR A 225 4.28 -17.15 22.06
CA TYR A 225 3.16 -17.93 22.58
C TYR A 225 3.51 -18.53 23.93
N GLN A 226 2.49 -19.02 24.66
CA GLN A 226 2.70 -19.63 25.97
C GLN A 226 3.59 -20.88 25.86
N GLY A 227 4.72 -20.86 26.59
CA GLY A 227 5.67 -21.97 26.62
C GLY A 227 6.69 -21.97 25.47
N MET A 228 6.75 -20.90 24.68
CA MET A 228 7.83 -20.69 23.73
C MET A 228 9.17 -20.59 24.47
N ILE A 229 10.19 -21.29 23.95
CA ILE A 229 11.54 -21.25 24.51
C ILE A 229 12.31 -20.11 23.84
N PRO A 230 12.90 -19.17 24.61
CA PRO A 230 13.81 -18.14 24.09
C PRO A 230 14.92 -18.73 23.21
N SER A 231 15.20 -18.12 22.06
CA SER A 231 16.23 -18.64 21.13
C SER A 231 16.96 -17.52 20.40
N ASP A 232 18.21 -17.27 20.78
CA ASP A 232 19.12 -16.36 20.05
C ASP A 232 19.48 -16.91 18.66
N GLU A 233 19.54 -18.23 18.51
CA GLU A 233 19.83 -18.90 17.23
C GLU A 233 18.72 -18.64 16.20
N ARG A 234 17.45 -18.88 16.57
CA ARG A 234 16.32 -18.60 15.66
C ARG A 234 16.17 -17.10 15.37
N ALA A 235 16.41 -16.24 16.36
CA ALA A 235 16.41 -14.80 16.13
C ALA A 235 17.51 -14.39 15.13
N TYR A 236 18.70 -14.98 15.23
CA TYR A 236 19.77 -14.80 14.26
C TYR A 236 19.39 -15.29 12.86
N GLU A 237 18.78 -16.48 12.73
CA GLU A 237 18.33 -17.03 11.44
C GLU A 237 17.34 -16.11 10.72
N ILE A 238 16.35 -15.55 11.45
CA ILE A 238 15.37 -14.61 10.90
C ILE A 238 16.05 -13.34 10.37
N LEU A 239 16.96 -12.76 11.16
CA LEU A 239 17.69 -11.56 10.74
C LEU A 239 18.68 -11.85 9.61
N TRP A 240 19.27 -13.05 9.59
CA TRP A 240 20.15 -13.47 8.50
C TRP A 240 19.37 -13.58 7.19
N PHE A 241 18.22 -14.24 7.23
CA PHE A 241 17.27 -14.29 6.10
C PHE A 241 16.89 -12.87 5.64
N ALA A 242 16.53 -11.98 6.57
CA ALA A 242 16.24 -10.59 6.24
C ALA A 242 17.42 -9.92 5.49
N SER A 243 18.65 -10.02 6.01
CA SER A 243 19.85 -9.40 5.42
C SER A 243 20.15 -9.90 4.00
N THR A 244 19.85 -11.17 3.70
CA THR A 244 20.10 -11.73 2.37
C THR A 244 19.06 -11.31 1.32
N HIS A 245 17.86 -10.88 1.75
CA HIS A 245 16.75 -10.54 0.86
C HIS A 245 16.35 -9.05 0.83
N MET A 246 16.88 -8.19 1.72
CA MET A 246 16.68 -6.74 1.60
C MET A 246 17.29 -6.20 0.29
N GLN A 247 16.51 -5.40 -0.44
CA GLN A 247 16.84 -4.78 -1.72
C GLN A 247 17.46 -3.40 -1.54
N LEU A 248 17.03 -2.62 -0.53
CA LEU A 248 17.63 -1.33 -0.22
C LEU A 248 18.83 -1.49 0.69
N GLN A 249 19.93 -0.82 0.34
CA GLN A 249 21.13 -0.83 1.18
C GLN A 249 20.85 -0.30 2.59
N SER A 250 19.99 0.71 2.73
CA SER A 250 19.66 1.31 4.02
C SER A 250 18.95 0.35 4.98
N THR A 251 18.06 -0.51 4.47
CA THR A 251 17.35 -1.49 5.30
C THR A 251 18.27 -2.65 5.66
N LYS A 252 19.13 -3.07 4.71
CA LYS A 252 20.17 -4.07 4.93
C LYS A 252 21.17 -3.66 6.02
N ASP A 253 21.67 -2.42 5.98
CA ASP A 253 22.63 -1.91 6.96
C ASP A 253 22.07 -1.99 8.40
N ILE A 254 20.78 -1.68 8.58
CA ILE A 254 20.07 -1.76 9.88
C ILE A 254 19.98 -3.22 10.38
N ILE A 255 19.67 -4.16 9.49
CA ILE A 255 19.65 -5.58 9.83
C ILE A 255 21.05 -6.10 10.16
N ASP A 256 22.07 -5.71 9.39
CA ASP A 256 23.45 -6.12 9.61
C ASP A 256 24.01 -5.61 10.94
N GLU A 257 23.65 -4.39 11.34
CA GLU A 257 23.92 -3.87 12.68
C GLU A 257 23.25 -4.76 13.75
N SER A 258 21.97 -5.08 13.57
CA SER A 258 21.21 -5.96 14.48
C SER A 258 21.88 -7.33 14.63
N LEU A 259 22.31 -7.94 13.51
CA LEU A 259 23.02 -9.23 13.48
C LEU A 259 24.35 -9.21 14.25
N SER A 260 25.05 -8.08 14.25
CA SER A 260 26.34 -7.95 14.93
C SER A 260 26.25 -8.21 16.45
N HIS A 261 25.10 -7.90 17.05
CA HIS A 261 24.84 -8.16 18.48
C HIS A 261 24.75 -9.65 18.79
N TYR A 262 24.10 -10.43 17.92
CA TYR A 262 23.97 -11.88 18.08
C TYR A 262 25.29 -12.60 17.82
N LYS A 263 26.09 -12.15 16.84
CA LYS A 263 27.38 -12.77 16.51
C LYS A 263 28.35 -12.77 17.70
N LYS A 264 28.36 -11.69 18.50
CA LYS A 264 29.20 -11.60 19.70
C LYS A 264 28.77 -12.60 20.78
N GLY A 265 27.47 -12.85 20.94
CA GLY A 265 26.94 -13.82 21.91
C GLY A 265 27.12 -15.27 21.47
N LEU A 266 26.81 -15.59 20.21
CA LEU A 266 26.84 -16.94 19.65
C LEU A 266 28.26 -17.42 19.30
N PHE A 267 29.12 -16.52 18.81
CA PHE A 267 30.45 -16.85 18.31
C PHE A 267 31.59 -16.19 19.10
N GLY A 268 31.31 -15.56 20.24
CA GLY A 268 32.28 -14.87 21.10
C GLY A 268 33.39 -15.76 21.69
N SER A 269 33.34 -17.07 21.46
CA SER A 269 34.39 -18.03 21.82
C SER A 269 35.18 -18.57 20.61
N VAL A 270 34.87 -18.16 19.37
CA VAL A 270 35.71 -18.49 18.21
C VAL A 270 36.84 -17.48 18.15
N LYS A 271 37.94 -17.80 18.84
CA LYS A 271 39.24 -17.18 18.56
C LYS A 271 39.53 -17.40 17.09
N TYR A 272 39.42 -16.36 16.28
CA TYR A 272 40.02 -16.34 14.95
C TYR A 272 41.50 -16.66 15.13
N LYS A 273 41.95 -17.82 14.64
CA LYS A 273 43.37 -18.02 14.35
C LYS A 273 43.66 -17.18 13.12
N GLU A 274 44.67 -16.31 13.27
CA GLU A 274 45.23 -15.42 12.25
C GLU A 274 45.47 -16.11 10.91
#